data_AF-A0A0N0GQ04-F1
#
_entry.id   AF-A0A0N0GQ04-F1
#
_cell.length_a   1.000
_cell.length_b   1.000
_cell.length_c   1.000
_cell.angle_alpha   90.00
_cell.angle_beta   90.00
_cell.angle_gamma   90.00
#
_symmetry.space_group_name_H-M   'P 1'
#
loop_
_entity.id
_entity.type
_entity.pdbx_description
1 polymer ?
#
loop_
_entity_poly.entity_id
_entity_poly.type
_entity_poly.pdbx_seq_one_letter_code
_entity_poly.pdbx_strand_id
1 'polypeptide(L)' 'MGSLSIWHWLIVLAVVVLIFGTKKLRNVGNDLGSAVKGFKEGMASEDKPAVPPQVTATKTTDLESGRVIDTAERDKR' A
#
# COMPACT_ATOMS: atom_id res chain seq x y z
N MET A 1 -33.64 9.42 19.91
CA MET A 1 -33.31 9.07 18.51
C MET A 1 -31.84 9.43 18.23
N GLY A 2 -30.90 8.66 18.78
CA GLY A 2 -29.44 8.91 18.69
C GLY A 2 -28.67 7.81 17.97
N SER A 3 -29.38 7.04 17.14
CA SER A 3 -28.90 5.82 16.48
C SER A 3 -27.93 6.05 15.31
N LEU A 4 -27.58 7.31 15.01
CA LEU A 4 -26.61 7.67 13.97
C LEU A 4 -25.37 8.38 14.55
N SER A 5 -25.04 8.13 15.82
CA SER A 5 -23.81 8.66 16.41
C SER A 5 -22.59 8.06 15.71
N ILE A 6 -21.67 8.91 15.25
CA ILE A 6 -20.39 8.54 14.65
C ILE A 6 -19.63 7.51 15.50
N TRP A 7 -19.85 7.51 16.81
CA TRP A 7 -19.33 6.52 17.76
C TRP A 7 -19.79 5.08 17.48
N HIS A 8 -21.01 4.87 17.01
CA HIS A 8 -21.50 3.54 16.64
C HIS A 8 -20.72 2.97 15.45
N TRP A 9 -20.48 3.79 14.43
CA TRP A 9 -19.73 3.38 13.25
C TRP A 9 -18.27 3.05 13.56
N LEU A 10 -17.63 3.77 14.48
CA LEU A 10 -16.28 3.42 14.95
C LEU A 10 -16.23 2.04 15.62
N ILE A 11 -17.21 1.74 16.48
CA ILE A 11 -17.29 0.46 17.18
C ILE A 11 -17.57 -0.69 16.20
N VAL A 12 -18.50 -0.49 15.25
CA VAL A 12 -18.80 -1.50 14.22
C VAL A 12 -17.56 -1.76 13.35
N LEU A 13 -16.86 -0.71 12.91
CA LEU A 13 -15.64 -0.85 12.11
C LEU A 13 -14.56 -1.63 12.88
N ALA A 14 -14.36 -1.32 14.17
CA ALA A 14 -13.42 -2.05 15.01
C ALA A 14 -13.75 -3.55 15.11
N VAL A 15 -15.02 -3.91 15.29
CA VAL A 15 -15.47 -5.31 15.33
C VAL A 15 -15.24 -6.01 13.99
N VAL A 16 -15.54 -5.35 12.86
CA VAL A 16 -15.28 -5.90 11.52
C VAL A 16 -13.78 -6.17 11.32
N VAL A 17 -12.92 -5.23 11.70
CA VAL A 17 -11.46 -5.41 11.62
C VAL A 17 -10.98 -6.58 12.48
N LEU A 18 -11.55 -6.77 13.68
CA LEU A 18 -11.21 -7.87 14.57
C LEU A 18 -11.64 -9.23 14.02
N ILE A 19 -12.83 -9.33 13.43
CA ILE A 19 -13.34 -10.58 12.83
C ILE A 19 -12.56 -10.98 11.58
N PHE A 20 -12.33 -10.01 10.67
CA PHE A 20 -11.61 -10.28 9.43
C PHE A 20 -10.08 -10.34 9.63
N GLY A 21 -9.58 -9.76 10.71
CA GLY A 21 -8.16 -9.58 10.98
C GLY A 21 -7.51 -8.52 10.09
N THR A 22 -6.46 -7.88 10.60
CA THR A 22 -5.73 -6.82 9.87
C THR A 22 -5.01 -7.33 8.63
N LYS A 23 -4.65 -8.62 8.58
CA LYS A 23 -3.91 -9.23 7.46
C LYS A 23 -4.75 -9.35 6.18
N LYS A 24 -6.01 -9.79 6.28
CA LYS A 24 -6.93 -9.85 5.13
C LYS A 24 -7.35 -8.46 4.68
N LEU A 25 -7.63 -7.57 5.64
CA LEU A 25 -8.03 -6.20 5.35
C LEU A 25 -6.90 -5.39 4.70
N ARG A 26 -5.63 -5.64 5.05
CA ARG A 26 -4.48 -5.00 4.39
C ARG A 26 -4.28 -5.47 2.96
N ASN A 27 -4.43 -6.77 2.69
CA ASN A 27 -4.26 -7.29 1.34
C ASN A 27 -5.35 -6.74 0.39
N VAL A 28 -6.61 -6.88 0.80
CA VAL A 28 -7.77 -6.38 0.03
C VAL A 28 -7.81 -4.86 0.00
N GLY A 29 -7.45 -4.19 1.11
CA GLY A 29 -7.37 -2.74 1.21
C GLY A 29 -6.24 -2.12 0.38
N ASN A 30 -5.14 -2.84 0.13
CA ASN A 30 -4.08 -2.37 -0.76
C ASN A 30 -4.54 -2.38 -2.23
N ASP A 31 -5.25 -3.43 -2.64
CA ASP A 31 -5.80 -3.55 -3.99
C ASP A 31 -6.90 -2.51 -4.25
N LEU A 32 -7.85 -2.38 -3.31
CA LEU A 32 -8.91 -1.36 -3.35
C LEU A 32 -8.33 0.05 -3.22
N GLY A 33 -7.36 0.25 -2.32
CA GLY A 33 -6.72 1.53 -2.09
C GLY A 33 -5.96 2.04 -3.32
N SER A 34 -5.31 1.14 -4.05
CA SER A 34 -4.62 1.47 -5.31
C SER A 34 -5.61 1.91 -6.40
N ALA A 35 -6.75 1.23 -6.53
CA ALA A 35 -7.82 1.61 -7.46
C ALA A 35 -8.42 2.98 -7.12
N VAL A 36 -8.71 3.23 -5.84
CA VAL A 36 -9.25 4.52 -5.38
C VAL A 36 -8.21 5.65 -5.49
N LYS A 37 -6.92 5.36 -5.30
CA LYS A 37 -5.84 6.33 -5.48
C LYS A 37 -5.78 6.82 -6.94
N GLY A 38 -5.83 5.91 -7.92
CA GLY A 38 -5.86 6.27 -9.33
C GLY A 38 -7.11 7.07 -9.71
N PHE A 39 -8.27 6.73 -9.15
CA PHE A 39 -9.51 7.50 -9.34
C PHE A 39 -9.38 8.94 -8.79
N LYS A 40 -8.82 9.10 -7.59
CA LYS A 40 -8.59 10.43 -6.98
C LYS A 40 -7.55 11.24 -7.75
N GLU A 41 -6.48 10.61 -8.22
CA GLU A 41 -5.45 11.26 -9.05
C GLU A 41 -6.00 11.69 -10.41
N GLY A 42 -6.84 10.85 -11.03
CA GLY A 42 -7.56 11.17 -12.27
C GLY A 42 -8.49 12.37 -12.11
N MET A 43 -9.35 12.35 -11.08
CA MET A 43 -10.23 13.49 -10.78
C MET A 43 -9.47 14.76 -10.39
N ALA A 44 -8.34 14.64 -9.68
CA ALA A 44 -7.52 15.80 -9.31
C ALA A 44 -6.71 16.36 -10.50
N SER A 45 -6.46 15.56 -11.53
CA SER A 45 -5.74 15.98 -12.74
C SER A 45 -6.61 16.79 -13.70
N GLU A 46 -7.95 16.67 -13.64
CA GLU A 46 -8.86 17.56 -14.37
C GLU A 46 -8.82 19.02 -13.85
N ASP A 47 -8.33 19.25 -12.63
CA ASP A 47 -8.32 20.57 -11.96
C ASP A 47 -6.91 21.19 -11.79
N LYS A 48 -5.81 20.48 -12.12
CA LYS A 48 -4.43 20.98 -11.96
C LYS A 48 -3.44 20.48 -13.03
N PRO A 49 -2.44 21.29 -13.45
CA PRO A 49 -1.42 20.87 -14.41
C PRO A 49 -0.62 19.67 -13.88
N ALA A 50 -0.49 18.65 -14.71
CA ALA A 50 0.03 17.32 -14.38
C ALA A 50 1.40 17.32 -13.70
N VAL A 51 1.48 16.72 -12.51
CA VAL A 51 2.73 16.24 -11.90
C VAL A 51 2.72 14.71 -12.00
N PRO A 52 3.75 14.07 -12.59
CA PRO A 52 3.74 12.63 -12.84
C PRO A 52 3.68 11.80 -11.54
N PRO A 53 3.00 10.64 -11.53
CA PRO A 53 2.84 9.83 -10.32
C PRO A 53 4.18 9.24 -9.87
N GLN A 54 4.63 9.62 -8.67
CA GLN A 54 5.74 8.94 -8.02
C GLN A 54 5.25 7.60 -7.44
N VAL A 55 5.72 6.51 -8.06
CA VAL A 55 5.57 5.13 -7.60
C VAL A 55 6.41 4.94 -6.33
N THR A 56 5.77 5.11 -5.16
CA THR A 56 6.37 4.71 -3.87
C THR A 56 5.57 3.58 -3.27
N ALA A 57 5.80 2.36 -3.76
CA ALA A 57 5.47 1.12 -3.04
C ALA A 57 6.25 -0.06 -3.63
N THR A 58 7.51 -0.22 -3.20
CA THR A 58 8.15 -1.50 -2.83
C THR A 58 9.57 -1.18 -2.35
N LYS A 59 9.75 -0.99 -1.03
CA LYS A 59 11.06 -1.01 -0.38
C LYS A 59 10.95 -1.79 0.93
N THR A 60 10.76 -3.10 0.81
CA THR A 60 10.96 -4.16 1.83
C THR A 60 10.41 -5.41 1.13
N THR A 61 11.20 -6.37 0.66
CA THR A 61 12.16 -7.19 1.41
C THR A 61 12.95 -7.99 0.36
N ASP A 62 14.17 -7.59 0.03
CA ASP A 62 15.14 -8.48 -0.63
C ASP A 62 16.54 -7.85 -0.49
N LEU A 63 17.05 -7.85 0.74
CA LEU A 63 18.45 -7.56 1.05
C LEU A 63 18.94 -8.65 2.03
N GLU A 64 18.69 -9.90 1.67
CA GLU A 64 19.28 -11.09 2.29
C GLU A 64 19.60 -12.07 1.16
N SER A 65 20.61 -11.75 0.36
CA SER A 65 21.51 -12.72 -0.28
C SER A 65 22.63 -11.97 -0.99
N GLY A 66 23.39 -11.19 -0.20
CA GLY A 66 24.78 -10.91 -0.51
C GLY A 66 25.58 -12.20 -0.41
N ARG A 67 25.89 -12.81 -1.56
CA ARG A 67 27.01 -13.72 -1.84
C ARG A 67 26.78 -14.27 -3.24
N VAL A 68 27.85 -14.46 -4.01
CA VAL A 68 27.92 -15.19 -5.30
C VAL A 68 27.99 -14.41 -6.60
N ILE A 69 28.46 -13.16 -6.62
CA ILE A 69 29.05 -12.59 -7.86
C ILE A 69 30.26 -11.76 -7.41
N ASP A 70 31.39 -11.83 -8.12
CA ASP A 70 32.59 -10.98 -7.96
C ASP A 70 33.74 -11.41 -7.02
N THR A 71 33.99 -12.72 -6.85
CA THR A 71 35.35 -13.19 -6.49
C THR A 71 35.67 -14.47 -7.25
N ALA A 72 36.01 -14.35 -8.53
CA ALA A 72 36.66 -15.44 -9.28
C ALA A 72 37.46 -14.98 -10.50
N GLU A 73 37.17 -13.80 -11.08
CA GLU A 73 37.59 -13.54 -12.46
C GLU A 73 38.29 -12.19 -12.69
N ARG A 74 39.23 -11.77 -11.81
CA ARG A 74 40.04 -10.58 -12.14
C ARG A 74 41.43 -10.48 -11.55
N ASP A 75 42.08 -11.61 -11.26
CA ASP A 75 43.52 -11.58 -11.06
C ASP A 75 44.17 -12.82 -11.66
N LYS A 76 44.99 -12.58 -12.69
CA LYS A 76 45.96 -13.48 -13.31
C LYS A 76 45.50 -14.36 -14.48
N ARG A 77 45.50 -13.77 -15.69
CA ARG A 77 46.29 -14.24 -16.85
C ARG A 77 46.70 -13.07 -17.73
#